data_AF-A0A534NGF0-F1
#
_entry.id   AF-A0A534NGF0-F1
#
_cell.length_a   1.000
_cell.length_b   1.000
_cell.length_c   1.000
_cell.angle_alpha   90.00
_cell.angle_beta   90.00
_cell.angle_gamma   90.00
#
_symmetry.space_group_name_H-M   'P 1'
#
loop_
_entity.id
_entity.type
_entity.pdbx_description
1 polymer ?
#
loop_
_entity_poly.entity_id
_entity_poly.type
_entity_poly.pdbx_seq_one_letter_code
_entity_poly.pdbx_strand_id
1 'polypeptide(L)' 'MLLIRPWAKVEVDGQDVGVTPLNEPLMLAEGEHIVRLVNTDLGKDITRTVHITASGREVLKEILDE' A
#
# COMPACT_ATOMS: atom_id res chain seq x y z
N MET A 1 6.51 -3.75 -2.53
CA MET A 1 7.13 -2.54 -1.92
C MET A 1 6.21 -1.36 -2.12
N LEU A 2 6.03 -0.52 -1.10
CA LEU A 2 5.16 0.65 -1.17
C LEU A 2 6.01 1.93 -1.16
N LEU A 3 5.82 2.78 -2.17
CA LEU A 3 6.47 4.09 -2.27
C LEU A 3 5.38 5.15 -2.32
N ILE A 4 4.94 5.58 -1.15
CA ILE A 4 3.81 6.49 -0.98
C ILE A 4 4.32 7.83 -0.48
N ARG A 5 3.84 8.92 -1.06
CA ARG A 5 4.16 10.29 -0.63
C ARG A 5 2.90 11.08 -0.30
N PRO A 6 2.90 11.94 0.73
CA PRO A 6 3.99 12.12 1.70
C PRO A 6 4.12 10.92 2.66
N TRP A 7 3.01 10.31 3.04
CA TRP A 7 2.92 9.08 3.82
C TRP A 7 1.50 8.51 3.71
N ALA A 8 1.25 7.28 4.13
CA ALA A 8 -0.09 6.74 4.33
C ALA A 8 -0.10 5.66 5.41
N LYS A 9 -1.19 5.58 6.18
CA LYS A 9 -1.59 4.35 6.86
C LYS A 9 -2.00 3.33 5.80
N VAL A 10 -1.52 2.11 5.94
CA VAL A 10 -1.71 1.01 4.98
C VAL A 10 -2.54 -0.08 5.63
N GLU A 11 -3.63 -0.45 4.98
CA GLU A 11 -4.32 -1.73 5.17
C GLU A 11 -4.12 -2.59 3.92
N VAL A 12 -3.93 -3.90 4.11
CA VAL A 12 -3.93 -4.89 3.02
C VAL A 12 -4.97 -5.95 3.35
N ASP A 13 -5.91 -6.18 2.44
CA ASP A 13 -7.04 -7.09 2.58
C ASP A 13 -7.87 -6.86 3.86
N GLY A 14 -7.98 -5.59 4.28
CA GLY A 14 -8.67 -5.18 5.50
C GLY A 14 -7.88 -5.41 6.80
N GLN A 15 -6.60 -5.79 6.70
CA GLN A 15 -5.71 -5.91 7.85
C GLN A 15 -4.77 -4.70 7.93
N ASP A 16 -4.69 -4.08 9.10
CA ASP A 16 -3.75 -3.00 9.38
C ASP A 16 -2.30 -3.50 9.30
N VAL A 17 -1.52 -2.85 8.43
CA VAL A 17 -0.12 -3.23 8.15
C VAL A 17 0.87 -2.24 8.76
N GLY A 18 0.53 -0.96 8.79
CA GLY A 18 1.39 0.07 9.38
C GLY A 18 1.30 1.40 8.64
N VAL A 19 2.36 2.20 8.74
CA VAL A 19 2.45 3.53 8.13
C VAL A 19 3.70 3.60 7.27
N THR A 20 3.59 4.12 6.04
CA THR A 20 4.74 4.26 5.14
C THR A 20 5.65 5.43 5.54
N PRO A 21 6.98 5.34 5.33
CA PRO A 21 7.68 4.19 4.77
C PRO A 21 7.75 3.02 5.77
N LEU A 22 7.48 1.80 5.27
CA LEU A 22 7.52 0.58 6.09
C LEU A 22 8.98 0.16 6.30
N ASN A 23 9.29 -0.35 7.50
CA ASN A 23 10.62 -0.84 7.84
C ASN A 23 11.05 -2.06 7.02
N GLU A 24 10.08 -2.90 6.63
CA GLU A 24 10.30 -4.10 5.84
C GLU A 24 9.32 -4.17 4.65
N PRO A 25 9.69 -4.84 3.55
CA PRO A 25 8.76 -5.12 2.47
C PRO A 25 7.60 -6.00 2.94
N LEU A 26 6.42 -5.78 2.38
CA LEU A 26 5.29 -6.67 2.57
C LEU A 26 5.48 -7.96 1.78
N MET A 27 5.36 -9.09 2.48
CA MET A 27 5.26 -10.42 1.89
C MET A 27 3.79 -10.77 1.75
N LEU A 28 3.33 -10.85 0.51
CA LEU A 28 1.95 -11.22 0.15
C LEU A 28 1.98 -12.52 -0.64
N ALA A 29 0.90 -13.29 -0.55
CA ALA A 29 0.73 -14.47 -1.37
C ALA A 29 0.61 -14.08 -2.86
N GLU A 30 0.71 -15.06 -3.75
CA GLU A 30 0.31 -14.83 -5.14
C GLU A 30 -1.20 -14.60 -5.21
N GLY A 31 -1.63 -13.71 -6.10
CA GLY A 31 -3.03 -13.37 -6.31
C GLY A 31 -3.32 -11.88 -6.20
N GLU A 32 -4.61 -11.56 -6.14
CA GLU A 32 -5.09 -10.19 -6.01
C GLU A 32 -5.17 -9.78 -4.53
N HIS A 33 -4.65 -8.60 -4.24
CA HIS A 33 -4.69 -7.99 -2.91
C HIS A 33 -5.27 -6.58 -2.99
N ILE A 34 -6.07 -6.22 -2.00
CA ILE A 34 -6.66 -4.88 -1.88
C ILE A 34 -5.81 -4.08 -0.91
N VAL A 35 -5.17 -3.01 -1.39
CA VAL A 35 -4.37 -2.10 -0.59
C VAL A 35 -5.15 -0.80 -0.39
N ARG A 36 -5.47 -0.47 0.85
CA ARG A 36 -6.07 0.81 1.23
C ARG A 36 -5.01 1.71 1.84
N LEU A 37 -4.96 2.95 1.36
CA LEU A 37 -3.99 3.97 1.74
C LEU A 37 -4.75 5.18 2.27
N VAL A 38 -4.51 5.51 3.55
CA VAL A 38 -5.17 6.63 4.22
C VAL A 38 -4.11 7.64 4.65
N ASN A 39 -4.25 8.89 4.22
CA ASN A 39 -3.49 10.02 4.73
C ASN A 39 -4.45 11.02 5.36
N THR A 40 -4.42 11.12 6.68
CA THR A 40 -5.33 11.97 7.44
C THR A 40 -5.02 13.45 7.29
N ASP A 41 -3.75 13.82 7.07
CA ASP A 41 -3.32 15.22 6.92
C ASP A 41 -3.89 15.82 5.63
N LEU A 42 -3.96 15.00 4.58
CA LEU A 42 -4.50 15.36 3.27
C LEU A 42 -5.98 14.99 3.10
N GLY A 43 -6.60 14.37 4.11
CA GLY A 43 -7.97 13.86 4.02
C GLY A 43 -8.19 12.83 2.90
N LYS A 44 -7.15 12.06 2.52
CA LYS A 44 -7.22 11.07 1.44
C LYS A 44 -7.45 9.67 1.99
N ASP A 45 -8.32 8.95 1.30
CA ASP A 45 -8.60 7.53 1.51
C ASP A 45 -8.78 6.90 0.12
N ILE A 46 -7.78 6.14 -0.32
CA ILE A 46 -7.79 5.52 -1.63
C ILE A 46 -7.59 4.03 -1.50
N THR A 47 -8.21 3.28 -2.41
CA THR A 47 -8.03 1.82 -2.52
C THR A 47 -7.43 1.49 -3.88
N ARG A 48 -6.50 0.53 -3.88
CA ARG A 48 -5.82 -0.02 -5.06
C ARG A 48 -5.85 -1.53 -5.02
N THR A 49 -6.18 -2.15 -6.14
CA THR A 49 -5.96 -3.58 -6.32
C THR A 49 -4.56 -3.78 -6.90
N VAL A 50 -3.78 -4.65 -6.28
CA VAL A 50 -2.47 -5.08 -6.78
C VAL A 50 -2.51 -6.57 -7.08
N HIS A 51 -1.83 -6.98 -8.14
CA HIS A 51 -1.75 -8.38 -8.54
C HIS A 51 -0.33 -8.89 -8.33
N ILE A 52 -0.16 -9.82 -7.38
CA ILE A 52 1.13 -10.40 -7.01
C ILE A 52 1.32 -11.70 -7.78
N THR A 53 2.44 -11.82 -8.48
CA THR A 53 2.81 -13.04 -9.21
C THR A 53 3.88 -13.81 -8.44
N ALA A 54 3.89 -15.15 -8.57
CA ALA A 54 4.83 -16.05 -7.89
C ALA A 54 6.32 -15.68 -8.03
N SER A 55 6.66 -14.94 -9.08
CA SER A 55 8.04 -14.72 -9.53
C SER A 55 8.56 -13.30 -9.26
N GLY A 56 7.73 -12.41 -8.70
CA GLY A 56 7.93 -10.97 -8.83
C GLY A 56 8.01 -10.18 -7.53
N ARG A 57 8.84 -9.13 -7.53
CA ARG A 57 8.79 -8.04 -6.55
C ARG A 57 7.95 -6.91 -7.13
N GLU A 58 6.72 -6.77 -6.66
CA GLU A 58 5.83 -5.68 -7.10
C GLU A 58 6.13 -4.38 -6.35
N VAL A 59 5.95 -3.25 -7.04
CA VAL A 59 6.12 -1.90 -6.47
C VAL A 59 4.86 -1.08 -6.74
N LEU A 60 4.14 -0.72 -5.69
CA LEU A 60 3.06 0.25 -5.75
C LEU A 60 3.63 1.64 -5.42
N LYS A 61 3.45 2.57 -6.34
CA LYS A 61 3.84 3.98 -6.17
C LYS A 61 2.58 4.83 -6.20
N GLU A 62 2.37 5.66 -5.19
CA GLU A 62 1.28 6.63 -5.17
C GLU A 62 1.77 7.98 -4.64
N ILE A 63 1.22 9.04 -5.21
CA ILE A 63 1.40 10.41 -4.72
C ILE A 63 0.02 10.84 -4.27
N LEU A 64 -0.09 11.17 -2.99
CA LEU A 64 -1.27 11.75 -2.40
C LEU A 64 -1.07 13.25 -2.41
N ASP A 65 -1.85 13.94 -3.23
CA ASP A 65 -1.85 15.40 -3.40
C ASP A 65 -3.13 15.98 -2.76
N GLU A 66 -3.17 17.29 -2.48
CA GLU A 66 -4.34 17.99 -1.91
C GLU A 66 -5.56 17.99 -2.85
#